data_AF-A0A1I7XX46-F1
#
_entry.id   AF-A0A1I7XX46-F1
#
_cell.length_a   1.000
_cell.length_b   1.000
_cell.length_c   1.000
_cell.angle_alpha   90.00
_cell.angle_beta   90.00
_cell.angle_gamma   90.00
#
_symmetry.space_group_name_H-M   'P 1'
#
loop_
_entity.id
_entity.type
_entity.pdbx_description
1 polymer ?
#
loop_
_entity_poly.entity_id
_entity_poly.type
_entity_poly.pdbx_seq_one_letter_code
_entity_poly.pdbx_strand_id
1 'polypeptide(L)'
;MVNWCPALQSTISDQEVEVLEGERELKVLAHDGSQKIVQVGFMHKIRYRVVGESDEYLEVATTRPETILADVALAVHPEDDRFCRFIGKRVEHPLLKDRTMPVIADLAVKK
;
A
#
# COMPACT_ATOMS: atom_id res chain seq x y z
N MET A 1 14.94 7.01 3.74
CA MET A 1 13.99 6.36 4.66
C MET A 1 14.82 5.70 5.75
N VAL A 2 14.31 5.59 6.98
CA VAL A 2 15.00 4.89 8.07
C VAL A 2 14.07 3.82 8.63
N ASN A 3 14.61 2.71 9.09
CA ASN A 3 13.85 1.74 9.87
C ASN A 3 13.71 2.30 11.29
N TRP A 4 12.47 2.46 11.77
CA TRP A 4 12.17 2.97 13.10
C TRP A 4 11.54 1.88 13.95
N CYS A 5 12.08 1.63 15.14
CA CYS A 5 11.52 0.69 16.10
C CYS A 5 10.70 1.44 17.16
N PRO A 6 9.35 1.32 17.20
CA PRO A 6 8.53 2.00 18.20
C PRO A 6 8.81 1.56 19.64
N ALA A 7 9.25 0.33 19.85
CA ALA A 7 9.55 -0.21 21.18
C ALA A 7 10.84 0.37 21.77
N LEU A 8 11.88 0.53 20.94
CA LEU A 8 13.17 1.10 21.35
C LEU A 8 13.20 2.64 21.22
N GLN A 9 12.25 3.22 20.48
CA GLN A 9 12.22 4.64 20.14
C GLN A 9 13.52 5.11 19.48
N SER A 10 14.08 4.30 18.59
CA SER A 10 15.33 4.56 17.88
C SER A 10 15.26 4.12 16.42
N THR A 11 16.12 4.71 15.59
CA THR A 11 16.46 4.16 14.28
C THR A 11 17.30 2.89 14.44
N ILE A 12 17.11 1.93 13.55
CA ILE A 12 17.87 0.67 13.49
C ILE A 12 18.46 0.48 12.09
N SER A 13 19.64 -0.13 12.03
CA SER A 13 20.34 -0.46 10.79
C SER A 13 19.64 -1.60 10.04
N ASP A 14 19.81 -1.67 8.72
CA ASP A 14 19.31 -2.80 7.92
C ASP A 14 19.89 -4.15 8.41
N GLN A 15 21.11 -4.15 8.96
CA GLN A 15 21.74 -5.35 9.54
C GLN A 15 21.09 -5.82 10.86
N GLU A 16 20.29 -4.96 11.50
CA GLU A 16 19.57 -5.26 12.75
C GLU A 16 18.11 -5.64 12.49
N VAL A 17 17.66 -5.61 11.23
CA VAL A 17 16.31 -5.97 10.82
C VAL A 17 16.28 -7.40 10.30
N GLU A 18 15.57 -8.27 11.02
CA GLU A 18 15.31 -9.63 10.60
C GLU A 18 13.92 -9.72 9.95
N VAL A 19 13.87 -10.17 8.69
CA VAL A 19 12.61 -10.44 8.00
C VAL A 19 12.20 -11.88 8.28
N LEU A 20 11.16 -12.03 9.09
CA LEU A 20 10.59 -13.33 9.42
C LEU A 20 9.37 -13.59 8.53
N GLU A 21 9.38 -14.70 7.81
CA GLU A 21 8.15 -15.24 7.23
C GLU A 21 7.34 -15.92 8.34
N GLY A 22 6.05 -15.60 8.42
CA GLY A 22 5.26 -15.97 9.59
C GLY A 22 3.82 -16.35 9.27
N GLU A 23 3.16 -16.86 10.31
CA GLU A 23 1.75 -17.21 10.30
C GLU A 23 0.88 -15.96 10.19
N ARG A 24 -0.31 -16.12 9.60
CA ARG A 24 -1.27 -15.02 9.45
C ARG A 24 -1.85 -14.54 10.77
N GLU A 25 -1.70 -15.30 11.85
CA GLU A 25 -2.23 -14.96 13.17
C GLU A 25 -1.08 -14.76 14.15
N LEU A 26 -0.92 -13.52 14.62
CA LEU A 26 0.11 -13.16 15.58
C LEU A 26 -0.52 -12.91 16.94
N LYS A 27 0.06 -13.50 17.98
CA LYS A 27 -0.25 -13.15 19.36
C LYS A 27 0.57 -11.94 19.75
N VAL A 28 -0.09 -10.79 19.84
CA VAL A 28 0.52 -9.52 20.26
C VAL A 28 0.08 -9.16 21.67
N LEU A 29 0.98 -8.58 22.44
CA LEU A 29 0.64 -8.00 23.74
C LEU A 29 0.05 -6.62 23.50
N ALA A 30 -1.19 -6.41 23.93
CA ALA A 30 -1.83 -5.10 23.88
C ALA A 30 -1.27 -4.19 24.99
N HIS A 31 -1.51 -2.88 24.85
CA HIS A 31 -1.06 -1.87 25.81
C HIS A 31 -1.60 -2.08 27.24
N ASP A 32 -2.73 -2.75 27.38
CA ASP A 32 -3.37 -3.11 28.66
C ASP A 32 -2.81 -4.41 29.27
N GLY A 33 -1.80 -5.02 28.64
CA GLY A 33 -1.20 -6.28 29.05
C GLY A 33 -1.98 -7.53 28.63
N SER A 34 -3.11 -7.39 27.94
CA SER A 34 -3.86 -8.53 27.41
C SER A 34 -3.19 -9.13 26.16
N GLN A 35 -3.30 -10.44 25.99
CA GLN A 35 -2.90 -11.09 24.73
C GLN A 35 -4.03 -10.98 23.71
N LYS A 36 -3.73 -10.38 22.56
CA LYS A 36 -4.64 -10.27 21.43
C LYS A 36 -4.10 -11.06 20.25
N ILE A 37 -4.97 -11.83 19.61
CA ILE A 37 -4.66 -12.43 18.31
C ILE A 37 -5.01 -11.39 17.25
N VAL A 38 -4.01 -10.98 16.47
CA VAL A 38 -4.18 -10.10 15.32
C VAL A 38 -3.88 -10.87 14.06
N GLN A 39 -4.75 -10.71 13.08
CA GLN A 39 -4.55 -11.31 11.78
C GLN A 39 -3.81 -10.31 10.87
N VAL A 40 -2.73 -10.76 10.23
CA VAL A 40 -1.84 -9.95 9.39
C VAL A 40 -1.69 -10.56 8.00
N GLY A 41 -1.29 -9.73 7.03
CA GLY A 41 -1.02 -10.19 5.66
C GLY A 41 -2.26 -10.37 4.78
N PHE A 42 -3.39 -9.72 5.09
CA PHE A 42 -4.54 -9.68 4.18
C PHE A 42 -4.27 -8.78 3.00
N MET A 43 -4.62 -9.25 1.81
CA MET A 43 -4.55 -8.46 0.60
C MET A 43 -5.86 -7.71 0.39
N HIS A 44 -5.85 -6.40 0.62
CA HIS A 44 -6.99 -5.52 0.37
C HIS A 44 -6.95 -5.04 -1.08
N LYS A 45 -8.10 -5.12 -1.76
CA LYS A 45 -8.29 -4.62 -3.12
C LYS A 45 -9.05 -3.30 -3.08
N ILE A 46 -8.42 -2.23 -3.55
CA ILE A 46 -8.98 -0.88 -3.57
C ILE A 46 -9.05 -0.38 -5.00
N ARG A 47 -10.19 0.19 -5.40
CA ARG A 47 -10.40 0.76 -6.72
C ARG A 47 -10.22 2.27 -6.71
N TYR A 48 -9.40 2.79 -7.63
CA TYR A 48 -9.15 4.20 -7.86
C TYR A 48 -9.81 4.59 -9.18
N ARG A 49 -10.73 5.56 -9.14
CA ARG A 49 -11.46 6.00 -10.33
C ARG A 49 -10.57 6.87 -11.23
N VAL A 50 -10.62 6.66 -12.54
CA VAL A 50 -9.93 7.53 -13.50
C VAL A 50 -10.66 8.86 -13.63
N VAL A 51 -9.92 9.97 -13.55
CA VAL A 51 -10.50 11.31 -13.62
C VAL A 51 -11.18 11.51 -14.98
N GLY A 52 -12.46 11.88 -14.96
CA GLY A 52 -13.24 12.15 -16.18
C GLY A 52 -13.82 10.90 -16.86
N GLU A 53 -13.58 9.69 -16.34
CA GLU A 53 -14.13 8.44 -16.87
C GLU A 53 -14.93 7.73 -15.77
N SER A 54 -16.26 7.67 -15.90
CA SER A 54 -17.16 7.20 -14.83
C SER A 54 -17.04 5.70 -14.52
N ASP A 55 -16.65 4.90 -15.52
CA ASP A 55 -16.65 3.44 -15.45
C ASP A 55 -15.23 2.82 -15.48
N GLU A 56 -14.19 3.65 -15.44
CA GLU A 56 -12.81 3.18 -15.54
C GLU A 56 -12.09 3.31 -14.19
N TYR A 57 -11.50 2.20 -13.74
CA TYR A 57 -10.89 2.07 -12.43
C TYR A 57 -9.57 1.30 -12.51
N LEU A 58 -8.61 1.70 -11.68
CA LEU A 58 -7.41 0.92 -11.38
C LEU A 58 -7.60 0.22 -10.04
N GLU A 59 -7.51 -1.11 -10.02
CA GLU A 59 -7.53 -1.89 -8.77
C GLU A 59 -6.10 -2.07 -8.24
N VAL A 60 -5.86 -1.62 -7.02
CA VAL A 60 -4.58 -1.78 -6.31
C VAL A 60 -4.77 -2.80 -5.19
N ALA A 61 -3.83 -3.73 -5.09
CA ALA A 61 -3.76 -4.72 -4.03
C ALA A 61 -2.69 -4.31 -3.01
N THR A 62 -3.05 -4.14 -1.73
CA THR A 62 -2.12 -3.76 -0.64
C THR A 62 -2.42 -4.48 0.66
N THR A 63 -1.38 -4.78 1.43
CA THR A 63 -1.49 -5.26 2.81
C THR A 63 -1.55 -4.13 3.85
N ARG A 64 -1.41 -2.88 3.40
CA ARG A 64 -1.36 -1.67 4.23
C ARG A 64 -2.43 -0.67 3.80
N PRO A 65 -3.72 -0.97 3.96
CA PRO A 65 -4.80 -0.06 3.55
C PRO A 65 -4.75 1.30 4.28
N GLU A 66 -4.15 1.36 5.46
CA GLU A 66 -3.96 2.59 6.23
C GLU A 66 -3.02 3.60 5.53
N THR A 67 -2.13 3.15 4.64
CA THR A 67 -1.22 4.05 3.91
C THR A 67 -1.87 4.75 2.72
N ILE A 68 -3.10 4.36 2.33
CA ILE A 68 -3.82 4.95 1.19
C ILE A 68 -3.89 6.47 1.31
N LEU A 69 -4.10 7.01 2.51
CA LEU A 69 -4.18 8.45 2.76
C LEU A 69 -2.89 9.20 2.36
N ALA A 70 -1.77 8.51 2.34
CA ALA A 70 -0.47 9.04 1.97
C ALA A 70 -0.11 8.81 0.50
N ASP A 71 -1.00 8.21 -0.30
CA ASP A 71 -0.72 7.90 -1.71
C ASP A 71 -0.41 9.17 -2.52
N VAL A 72 0.68 9.13 -3.28
CA VAL A 72 1.12 10.25 -4.12
C VAL A 72 0.98 9.97 -5.62
N ALA A 73 1.01 8.70 -6.03
CA ALA A 73 0.89 8.23 -7.40
C ALA A 73 0.46 6.76 -7.41
N LEU A 74 -0.14 6.31 -8.52
CA LEU A 74 -0.30 4.88 -8.80
C LEU A 74 0.78 4.46 -9.80
N ALA A 75 1.50 3.39 -9.48
CA ALA A 75 2.50 2.82 -10.37
C ALA A 75 1.91 1.65 -11.16
N VAL A 76 2.22 1.59 -12.45
CA VAL A 76 1.78 0.55 -13.38
C VAL A 76 2.99 0.05 -14.16
N HIS A 77 3.08 -1.27 -14.39
CA HIS A 77 4.11 -1.81 -15.27
C HIS A 77 3.81 -1.37 -16.72
N PRO A 78 4.77 -0.79 -17.46
CA PRO A 78 4.54 -0.30 -18.83
C PRO A 78 4.08 -1.36 -19.85
N GLU A 79 4.30 -2.64 -19.58
CA GLU A 79 3.93 -3.78 -20.44
C GLU A 79 2.70 -4.54 -19.90
N ASP A 80 2.03 -4.03 -18.87
CA ASP A 80 0.77 -4.59 -18.40
C ASP A 80 -0.38 -4.07 -19.26
N ASP A 81 -0.84 -4.91 -20.20
CA ASP A 81 -1.91 -4.59 -21.15
C ASP A 81 -3.22 -4.13 -20.49
N ARG A 82 -3.46 -4.51 -19.23
CA ARG A 82 -4.67 -4.13 -18.48
C ARG A 82 -4.67 -2.64 -18.13
N PHE A 83 -3.50 -2.09 -17.79
CA PHE A 83 -3.39 -0.78 -17.16
C PHE A 83 -2.44 0.20 -17.86
N CYS A 84 -1.61 -0.24 -18.80
CA CYS A 84 -0.61 0.60 -19.48
C CYS A 84 -1.25 1.83 -20.16
N ARG A 85 -2.49 1.71 -20.66
CA ARG A 85 -3.28 2.80 -21.26
C ARG A 85 -3.61 3.95 -20.30
N PHE A 86 -3.47 3.75 -18.99
CA PHE A 86 -3.72 4.79 -17.98
C PHE A 86 -2.46 5.57 -17.62
N ILE A 87 -1.27 5.16 -18.06
CA ILE A 87 -0.02 5.88 -17.80
C ILE A 87 -0.15 7.31 -18.32
N GLY A 88 0.19 8.29 -17.48
CA GLY A 88 0.04 9.72 -17.77
C GLY A 88 -1.36 10.28 -17.49
N LYS A 89 -2.38 9.43 -17.30
CA LYS A 89 -3.69 9.87 -16.78
C LYS A 89 -3.62 10.14 -15.28
N ARG A 90 -4.72 10.67 -14.73
CA ARG A 90 -4.90 10.90 -13.30
C ARG A 90 -6.04 10.06 -12.77
N VAL A 91 -5.92 9.66 -11.52
CA VAL A 91 -6.97 8.99 -10.75
C VAL A 91 -7.38 9.83 -9.57
N GLU A 92 -8.60 9.62 -9.10
CA GLU A 92 -9.12 10.23 -7.88
C GLU A 92 -8.73 9.41 -6.66
N HIS A 93 -8.42 10.11 -5.57
CA HIS A 93 -8.14 9.45 -4.30
C HIS A 93 -9.44 8.88 -3.71
N PRO A 94 -9.48 7.59 -3.31
CA PRO A 94 -10.72 6.90 -2.95
C PRO A 94 -11.39 7.45 -1.68
N LEU A 95 -10.61 8.05 -0.77
CA LEU A 95 -11.10 8.57 0.51
C LEU A 95 -11.08 10.10 0.64
N LEU A 96 -10.34 10.80 -0.22
CA LEU A 96 -10.10 12.24 -0.08
C LEU A 96 -10.71 12.95 -1.27
N LYS A 97 -11.78 13.72 -1.01
CA LYS A 97 -12.44 14.51 -2.05
C LYS A 97 -11.45 15.49 -2.68
N ASP A 98 -11.60 15.70 -3.98
CA ASP A 98 -10.83 16.67 -4.79
C ASP A 98 -9.32 16.42 -4.87
N ARG A 99 -8.80 15.32 -4.29
CA ARG A 99 -7.42 14.89 -4.46
C ARG A 99 -7.31 13.96 -5.67
N THR A 100 -6.41 14.29 -6.58
CA THR A 100 -6.06 13.44 -7.73
C THR A 100 -4.58 13.08 -7.69
N MET A 101 -4.23 11.93 -8.27
CA MET A 101 -2.87 11.39 -8.30
C MET A 101 -2.52 10.96 -9.73
N PRO A 102 -1.28 11.16 -10.19
CA PRO A 102 -0.85 10.67 -11.49
C PRO A 102 -0.70 9.15 -11.49
N VAL A 103 -0.91 8.55 -12.66
CA VAL A 103 -0.51 7.17 -12.94
C VAL A 103 0.84 7.20 -13.66
N ILE A 104 1.85 6.52 -13.09
CA ILE A 104 3.23 6.51 -13.57
C ILE A 104 3.65 5.09 -14.01
N ALA A 105 4.59 5.03 -14.95
CA ALA A 105 5.20 3.77 -15.35
C ALA A 105 6.34 3.42 -14.40
N ASP A 106 6.37 2.18 -13.90
CA ASP A 106 7.48 1.67 -13.07
C ASP A 106 7.67 0.16 -13.31
N LEU A 107 8.91 -0.24 -13.62
CA LEU A 107 9.30 -1.63 -13.88
C LEU A 107 9.37 -2.48 -12.60
N ALA A 108 9.40 -1.86 -11.42
CA ALA A 108 9.35 -2.56 -10.14
C ALA A 108 7.97 -3.16 -9.85
N VAL A 109 6.92 -2.69 -10.53
CA VAL A 109 5.58 -3.27 -10.44
C VAL A 109 5.58 -4.63 -11.12
N LYS A 110 5.08 -5.66 -10.45
CA LYS A 110 4.90 -6.99 -11.04
C LYS A 110 3.73 -6.98 -12.03
N LYS A 111 3.97 -7.51 -13.24
CA LYS A 111 2.96 -7.69 -14.30
C LYS A 111 1.89 -8.70 -13.90
#